data_AF-A0A6F9AQ25-F1
#
_entry.id   AF-A0A6F9AQ25-F1
#
_cell.length_a   1.000
_cell.length_b   1.000
_cell.length_c   1.000
_cell.angle_alpha   90.00
_cell.angle_beta   90.00
_cell.angle_gamma   90.00
#
_symmetry.space_group_name_H-M   'P 1'
#
loop_
_entity.id
_entity.type
_entity.pdbx_description
1 polymer ?
#
loop_
_entity_poly.entity_id
_entity_poly.type
_entity_poly.pdbx_seq_one_letter_code
_entity_poly.pdbx_strand_id
1 'polypeptide(L)'
;SEYEELCEPEQFGIVMSSVKLLRSRLNGILFKLTFEEQVNNIRPDIMNVTFACEEVKKSDSFSKLLEMVLLVGNYMNAGSRNAQTFGFNISFLCKM
;
A
#
# COMPACT_ATOMS: atom_id res chain seq x y z
N SER A 1 10.91 -18.45 -52.80
CA SER A 1 10.12 -19.43 -52.02
C SER A 1 8.78 -18.79 -51.67
N GLU A 2 7.69 -19.53 -51.48
CA GLU A 2 6.35 -18.94 -51.17
C GLU A 2 6.40 -18.00 -49.94
N TYR A 3 7.35 -18.23 -49.02
CA TYR A 3 7.65 -17.35 -47.90
C TYR A 3 8.20 -15.96 -48.30
N GLU A 4 9.07 -15.89 -49.31
CA GLU A 4 9.68 -14.64 -49.80
C GLU A 4 8.69 -13.76 -50.59
N GLU A 5 7.57 -14.33 -51.01
CA GLU A 5 6.50 -13.63 -51.74
C GLU A 5 5.48 -12.95 -50.80
N LEU A 6 5.51 -13.28 -49.50
CA LEU A 6 4.63 -12.70 -48.47
C LEU A 6 5.10 -11.31 -48.04
N CYS A 7 4.17 -10.50 -47.51
CA CYS A 7 4.53 -9.21 -46.93
C CYS A 7 5.21 -9.37 -45.55
N GLU A 8 5.98 -8.36 -45.12
CA GLU A 8 6.77 -8.42 -43.87
C GLU A 8 5.95 -8.83 -42.62
N PRO A 9 4.71 -8.34 -42.39
CA PRO A 9 3.90 -8.79 -41.25
C PRO A 9 3.56 -10.28 -41.28
N GLU A 10 3.34 -10.86 -42.45
CA GLU A 10 3.01 -12.28 -42.62
C GLU A 10 4.25 -13.15 -42.39
N GLN A 11 5.40 -12.72 -42.92
CA GLN A 11 6.69 -13.35 -42.65
C GLN A 11 7.00 -13.36 -41.15
N PHE A 12 6.80 -12.23 -40.46
CA PHE A 12 6.92 -12.14 -39.00
C PHE A 12 5.99 -13.12 -38.29
N GLY A 13 4.71 -13.19 -38.70
CA GLY A 13 3.73 -14.11 -38.14
C GLY A 13 4.15 -15.57 -38.25
N ILE A 14 4.68 -15.98 -39.40
CA ILE A 14 5.19 -17.34 -39.63
C ILE A 14 6.36 -17.65 -38.69
N VAL A 15 7.36 -16.77 -38.62
CA VAL A 15 8.52 -16.96 -37.72
C VAL A 15 8.07 -17.03 -36.27
N MET A 16 7.21 -16.12 -35.83
CA MET A 16 6.69 -16.11 -34.47
C MET A 16 5.86 -17.35 -34.14
N SER A 17 5.06 -17.86 -35.10
CA SER A 17 4.26 -19.07 -34.90
C SER A 17 5.09 -20.33 -34.64
N SER A 18 6.34 -20.37 -35.13
CA SER A 18 7.28 -21.47 -34.88
C SER A 18 7.78 -21.52 -33.43
N VAL A 19 7.66 -20.42 -32.69
CA VAL A 19 8.12 -20.31 -31.30
C VAL A 19 7.14 -21.01 -30.36
N LYS A 20 7.56 -22.14 -29.79
CA LYS A 20 6.78 -22.87 -28.80
C LYS A 20 6.44 -22.01 -27.59
N LEU A 21 5.16 -22.00 -27.21
CA LEU A 21 4.63 -21.28 -26.03
C LEU A 21 4.94 -19.78 -26.07
N LEU A 22 4.93 -19.17 -27.27
CA LEU A 22 5.30 -17.76 -27.48
C LEU A 22 4.66 -16.82 -26.45
N ARG A 23 3.34 -16.90 -26.26
CA ARG A 23 2.62 -16.02 -25.32
C ARG A 23 3.11 -16.17 -23.88
N SER A 24 3.31 -17.39 -23.40
CA SER A 24 3.81 -17.64 -22.04
C SER A 24 5.24 -17.13 -21.87
N ARG A 25 6.09 -17.29 -22.90
CA ARG A 25 7.46 -16.76 -22.89
C ARG A 25 7.47 -15.23 -22.85
N LEU A 26 6.67 -14.57 -23.68
CA LEU A 26 6.54 -13.12 -23.71
C LEU A 26 6.04 -12.58 -22.37
N ASN A 27 5.00 -13.20 -21.79
CA ASN A 27 4.50 -12.82 -20.47
C ASN A 27 5.56 -13.01 -19.38
N GLY A 28 6.32 -14.11 -19.41
CA GLY A 28 7.40 -14.37 -18.46
C GLY A 28 8.56 -13.37 -18.58
N ILE A 29 8.94 -13.00 -19.81
CA ILE A 29 9.94 -11.96 -20.05
C ILE A 29 9.42 -10.60 -19.57
N LEU A 30 8.19 -10.23 -19.92
CA LEU A 30 7.57 -8.99 -19.47
C LEU A 30 7.54 -8.92 -17.94
N PHE A 31 7.07 -9.98 -17.28
CA PHE A 31 7.07 -10.08 -15.82
C PHE A 31 8.47 -9.91 -15.24
N LYS A 32 9.47 -10.60 -15.78
CA LYS A 32 10.86 -10.47 -15.31
C LYS A 32 11.36 -9.02 -15.42
N LEU A 33 11.01 -8.32 -16.50
CA LEU A 33 11.43 -6.94 -16.74
C LEU A 33 10.69 -5.94 -15.83
N THR A 34 9.43 -6.20 -15.46
CA THR A 34 8.62 -5.27 -14.65
C THR A 34 8.54 -5.62 -13.17
N PHE A 35 9.00 -6.81 -12.76
CA PHE A 35 8.85 -7.30 -11.39
C PHE A 35 9.51 -6.38 -10.36
N GLU A 36 10.73 -5.93 -10.62
CA GLU A 36 11.46 -5.07 -9.69
C GLU A 36 10.76 -3.71 -9.51
N GLU A 37 10.29 -3.11 -10.60
CA GLU A 37 9.50 -1.88 -10.56
C GLU A 37 8.21 -2.07 -9.74
N GLN A 38 7.48 -3.15 -9.97
CA GLN A 38 6.25 -3.45 -9.22
C GLN A 38 6.52 -3.59 -7.73
N VAL A 39 7.59 -4.29 -7.34
CA VAL A 39 7.98 -4.44 -5.93
C VAL A 39 8.39 -3.09 -5.33
N ASN A 40 9.19 -2.32 -6.05
CA ASN A 40 9.67 -1.01 -5.59
C ASN A 40 8.54 0.02 -5.46
N ASN A 41 7.46 -0.13 -6.23
CA ASN A 41 6.26 0.71 -6.10
C ASN A 41 5.41 0.33 -4.87
N ILE A 42 5.33 -0.96 -4.52
CA ILE A 42 4.48 -1.44 -3.41
C ILE A 42 5.18 -1.35 -2.05
N ARG A 43 6.48 -1.63 -2.01
CA ARG A 43 7.28 -1.66 -0.77
C ARG A 43 7.20 -0.38 0.07
N PRO A 44 7.30 0.85 -0.48
CA PRO A 44 7.27 2.06 0.33
C PRO A 44 5.93 2.24 1.05
N ASP A 45 4.80 1.88 0.43
CA ASP A 45 3.49 1.99 1.05
C ASP A 45 3.35 1.10 2.29
N ILE A 46 3.83 -0.14 2.18
CA ILE A 46 3.87 -1.08 3.32
C ILE A 46 4.75 -0.53 4.43
N MET A 47 5.94 -0.01 4.08
CA MET A 47 6.87 0.55 5.05
C MET A 47 6.29 1.79 5.74
N ASN A 48 5.65 2.69 4.99
CA ASN A 48 5.03 3.91 5.52
C ASN A 48 3.94 3.60 6.54
N VAL A 49 3.04 2.66 6.24
CA VAL A 49 2.00 2.23 7.19
C VAL A 49 2.63 1.58 8.41
N THR A 50 3.62 0.70 8.21
CA THR A 50 4.33 0.01 9.30
C THR A 50 4.98 1.03 10.25
N PHE A 51 5.74 1.98 9.70
CA PHE A 51 6.41 3.00 10.49
C PHE A 51 5.42 3.91 11.20
N ALA A 52 4.36 4.38 10.52
CA ALA A 52 3.33 5.19 11.16
C ALA A 52 2.69 4.47 12.36
N CYS A 53 2.36 3.18 12.22
CA CYS A 53 1.82 2.38 13.32
C CYS A 53 2.84 2.23 14.47
N GLU A 54 4.11 2.00 14.16
CA GLU A 54 5.16 1.89 15.17
C GLU A 54 5.42 3.20 15.91
N GLU A 55 5.52 4.31 15.18
CA GLU A 55 5.77 5.63 15.74
C GLU A 55 4.63 6.04 16.68
N VAL A 56 3.37 5.87 16.25
CA VAL A 56 2.21 6.16 17.11
C VAL A 56 2.21 5.28 18.36
N LYS A 57 2.51 3.99 18.22
CA LYS A 57 2.50 3.04 19.35
C LYS A 57 3.65 3.29 20.35
N LYS A 58 4.82 3.70 19.86
CA LYS A 58 6.04 3.89 20.68
C LYS A 58 6.21 5.33 21.18
N SER A 59 5.38 6.28 20.74
CA SER A 59 5.51 7.69 21.11
C SER A 59 5.03 7.94 22.54
N ASP A 60 5.97 8.06 23.47
CA ASP A 60 5.70 8.46 24.85
C ASP A 60 5.06 9.86 24.93
N SER A 61 5.47 10.78 24.05
CA SER A 61 4.91 12.12 23.97
C SER A 61 3.43 12.10 23.56
N PHE A 62 3.07 11.23 22.61
CA PHE A 62 1.68 11.08 22.20
C PHE A 62 0.84 10.44 23.30
N SER A 63 1.37 9.43 24.00
CA SER A 63 0.71 8.84 25.18
C SER A 63 0.43 9.88 26.27
N LYS A 64 1.42 10.73 26.61
CA LYS A 64 1.23 11.82 27.58
C LYS A 64 0.19 12.85 27.13
N LEU A 65 0.12 13.15 25.83
CA LEU A 65 -0.93 14.02 25.29
C LEU A 65 -2.32 13.41 25.51
N LEU A 66 -2.49 12.12 25.21
CA LEU A 66 -3.75 11.41 25.43
C LEU A 66 -4.15 11.41 26.91
N GLU A 67 -3.20 11.23 27.82
CA GLU A 67 -3.42 11.33 29.27
C GLU A 67 -3.90 12.73 29.69
N MET A 68 -3.27 13.79 29.17
CA MET A 68 -3.70 15.16 29.46
C MET A 68 -5.10 15.45 28.93
N VAL A 69 -5.40 15.03 27.69
CA VAL A 69 -6.73 15.18 27.10
C VAL A 69 -7.77 14.42 27.92
N LEU A 70 -7.46 13.20 28.38
CA LEU A 70 -8.35 12.42 29.24
C LEU A 70 -8.58 13.10 30.59
N LEU A 71 -7.52 13.62 31.21
CA LEU A 71 -7.60 14.34 32.48
C LEU A 71 -8.51 15.57 32.37
N VAL A 72 -8.24 16.43 31.38
CA VAL A 72 -9.02 17.65 31.13
C VAL A 72 -10.47 17.29 30.79
N GLY A 73 -10.68 16.32 29.91
CA GLY A 73 -12.02 15.86 29.52
C GLY A 73 -12.81 15.33 30.72
N ASN A 74 -12.20 14.53 31.59
CA ASN A 74 -12.85 14.01 32.80
C ASN A 74 -13.17 15.12 33.81
N TYR A 75 -12.30 16.12 33.96
CA TYR A 75 -12.54 17.27 34.83
C TYR A 75 -13.69 18.13 34.31
N MET A 76 -13.69 18.46 33.02
CA MET A 76 -14.73 19.29 32.39
C MET A 76 -16.10 18.61 32.36
N ASN A 77 -16.13 17.28 32.20
CA ASN A 77 -17.37 16.50 32.15
C ASN A 77 -17.84 16.00 33.53
N ALA A 78 -17.27 16.49 34.63
CA ALA A 78 -17.66 16.11 35.98
C ALA A 78 -19.18 16.33 36.20
N GLY A 79 -19.88 15.30 36.69
CA GLY A 79 -21.33 15.32 36.90
C GLY A 79 -22.18 14.99 35.67
N SER A 80 -21.57 14.75 34.50
CA SER A 80 -22.26 14.24 33.32
C SER A 80 -22.18 12.71 33.20
N ARG A 81 -22.94 12.13 32.27
CA ARG A 81 -22.85 10.71 31.90
C ARG A 81 -21.45 10.30 31.41
N ASN A 82 -20.64 11.25 30.95
CA ASN A 82 -19.27 11.03 30.47
C ASN A 82 -18.21 11.42 31.52
N ALA A 83 -18.58 11.54 32.79
CA ALA A 83 -17.60 11.73 33.87
C ALA A 83 -16.78 10.44 34.10
N GLN A 84 -15.53 10.58 34.55
CA GLN A 84 -14.67 9.47 35.00
C GLN A 84 -14.45 8.35 33.97
N THR A 85 -14.25 8.71 32.70
CA THR A 85 -13.95 7.74 31.64
C THR A 85 -12.49 7.27 31.72
N PHE A 86 -12.24 6.03 31.29
CA PHE A 86 -10.89 5.44 31.23
C PHE A 86 -10.19 5.66 29.89
N GLY A 87 -10.87 6.27 28.91
CA GLY A 87 -10.34 6.52 27.58
C GLY A 87 -11.40 7.10 26.65
N PHE A 88 -10.95 7.55 25.49
CA PHE A 88 -11.79 8.11 24.44
C PHE A 88 -11.34 7.59 23.07
N ASN A 89 -12.22 7.66 22.07
CA ASN A 89 -11.85 7.28 20.71
C ASN A 89 -10.89 8.32 20.11
N ILE A 90 -9.75 7.89 19.55
CA ILE A 90 -8.73 8.79 18.99
C ILE A 90 -9.25 9.77 17.94
N SER A 91 -10.32 9.43 17.20
CA SER A 91 -10.95 10.34 16.23
C SER A 91 -11.57 11.59 16.86
N PHE A 92 -11.80 11.60 18.19
CA PHE A 92 -12.24 12.80 18.90
C PHE A 92 -11.17 13.90 18.94
N LEU A 93 -9.88 13.56 18.83
CA LEU A 93 -8.83 14.58 18.73
C LEU A 93 -9.05 15.51 17.54
N CYS A 94 -9.62 15.02 16.44
CA CYS A 94 -9.94 15.82 15.26
C CYS A 94 -11.20 16.68 15.42
N LYS A 95 -11.91 16.58 16.55
CA LYS A 95 -13.13 17.33 16.86
C LYS A 95 -12.93 18.37 17.98
N MET A 96 -11.75 18.37 18.61
CA MET A 96 -11.32 19.41 19.54
C MET A 96 -11.03 20.70 18.75
#